data_AF-A0A0K1FIB5-F1
#
_entry.id   AF-A0A0K1FIB5-F1
#
_cell.length_a   1.000
_cell.length_b   1.000
_cell.length_c   1.000
_cell.angle_alpha   90.00
_cell.angle_beta   90.00
_cell.angle_gamma   90.00
#
_symmetry.space_group_name_H-M   'P 1'
#
loop_
_entity.id
_entity.type
_entity.pdbx_description
1 polymer ?
#
loop_
_entity_poly.entity_id
_entity_poly.type
_entity_poly.pdbx_seq_one_letter_code
_entity_poly.pdbx_strand_id
1 'polypeptide(L)'
;MRKDILLRGSLAAALGLFILTANSADARRVYDPNTATKVHTERGTDTSTDDFRARISNLMRQAEEAEEAEQHPPLSVPKTLSEYDTAIIGTPLASQQQCVDYLLSVNPYPAISVSPKELVSYYYEEGEREGIRPDVAFAQALKETGFFRYGGTVTPDQNNYCGLGTTSSEVKGAYFATSQLGVRAHIQHLLAYASTRQPAFPVVDPRYSLVRSVYGTGTLGNWQDLNGRWAVPGDSYGQSILSMFRAILRK
;
A
#
# COMPACT_ATOMS: atom_id res chain seq x y z
N MET A 1 55.62 21.28 14.81
CA MET A 1 54.35 21.55 14.09
C MET A 1 53.41 20.37 14.27
N ARG A 2 52.59 20.40 15.32
CA ARG A 2 51.43 19.50 15.51
C ARG A 2 50.19 20.38 15.36
N LYS A 3 49.23 19.96 14.55
CA LYS A 3 47.89 20.55 14.50
C LYS A 3 46.89 19.41 14.64
N ASP A 4 46.35 19.30 15.84
CA ASP A 4 45.25 18.46 16.22
C ASP A 4 43.98 18.94 15.52
N ILE A 5 43.24 18.01 14.89
CA ILE A 5 41.96 18.29 14.24
C ILE A 5 40.86 18.06 15.28
N LEU A 6 40.16 19.16 15.58
CA LEU A 6 39.02 19.26 16.47
C LEU A 6 37.82 18.43 15.96
N LEU A 7 37.44 17.45 16.76
CA LEU A 7 36.18 16.73 16.71
C LEU A 7 35.05 17.65 17.21
N ARG A 8 34.11 18.04 16.35
CA ARG A 8 32.87 18.71 16.78
C ARG A 8 31.76 17.67 16.93
N GLY A 9 31.59 17.19 18.16
CA GLY A 9 30.36 16.56 18.62
C GLY A 9 29.28 17.62 18.83
N SER A 10 28.02 17.26 18.61
CA SER A 10 26.87 18.06 19.03
C SER A 10 25.87 17.09 19.67
N LEU A 11 25.88 17.08 21.01
CA LEU A 11 24.82 16.55 21.85
C LEU A 11 23.64 17.53 21.81
N ALA A 12 22.42 17.01 21.69
CA ALA A 12 21.22 17.63 22.24
C ALA A 12 20.19 16.52 22.53
N ALA A 13 20.31 15.89 23.70
CA ALA A 13 19.25 15.08 24.29
C ALA A 13 18.48 15.97 25.27
N ALA A 14 17.18 16.17 25.03
CA ALA A 14 16.28 16.79 25.98
C ALA A 14 15.30 15.74 26.51
N LEU A 15 15.53 15.36 27.76
CA LEU A 15 14.70 14.48 28.58
C LEU A 15 13.36 15.15 28.89
N GLY A 16 12.25 14.50 28.54
CA GLY A 16 10.91 14.81 29.04
C GLY A 16 10.38 13.61 29.83
N LEU A 17 10.64 13.60 31.13
CA LEU A 17 10.18 12.59 32.08
C LEU A 17 8.74 12.93 32.51
N PHE A 18 7.75 12.13 32.10
CA PHE A 18 6.44 12.11 32.77
C PHE A 18 6.25 10.75 33.44
N ILE A 19 6.43 10.75 34.76
CA ILE A 19 6.10 9.63 35.64
C ILE A 19 4.60 9.70 35.89
N LEU A 20 3.83 8.76 35.35
CA LEU A 20 2.47 8.45 35.80
C LEU A 20 2.55 7.17 36.64
N THR A 21 2.37 7.36 37.94
CA THR A 21 2.30 6.31 38.94
C THR A 21 1.05 5.47 38.73
N ALA A 22 1.23 4.15 38.61
CA ALA A 22 0.16 3.18 38.64
C ALA A 22 -0.33 3.00 40.09
N ASN A 23 -1.53 3.48 40.40
CA ASN A 23 -2.26 3.07 41.59
C ASN A 23 -3.10 1.83 41.24
N SER A 24 -2.62 0.67 41.65
CA SER A 24 -3.42 -0.55 41.76
C SER A 24 -4.34 -0.40 42.98
N ALA A 25 -5.61 -0.10 42.74
CA ALA A 25 -6.66 -0.17 43.76
C ALA A 25 -7.67 -1.25 43.35
N ASP A 26 -7.69 -2.30 44.14
CA ASP A 26 -8.54 -3.48 44.05
C ASP A 26 -10.00 -3.08 44.35
N ALA A 27 -10.81 -2.84 43.32
CA ALA A 27 -12.20 -2.43 43.46
C ALA A 27 -13.11 -3.68 43.52
N ARG A 28 -13.39 -4.14 44.73
CA ARG A 28 -14.47 -5.11 45.02
C ARG A 28 -15.80 -4.56 44.47
N ARG A 29 -16.35 -5.18 43.43
CA ARG A 29 -17.70 -4.87 42.92
C ARG A 29 -18.75 -5.36 43.94
N VAL A 30 -19.29 -4.43 44.71
CA VAL A 30 -20.57 -4.61 45.42
C VAL A 30 -21.68 -4.54 44.37
N TYR A 31 -22.48 -5.61 44.27
CA TYR A 31 -23.63 -5.69 43.38
C TYR A 31 -24.78 -4.85 43.96
N ASP A 32 -25.14 -3.77 43.28
CA ASP A 32 -26.30 -2.92 43.59
C ASP A 32 -27.49 -3.34 42.70
N PRO A 33 -28.58 -3.90 43.26
CA PRO A 33 -29.72 -4.37 42.49
C PRO A 33 -30.58 -3.23 41.88
N ASN A 34 -30.26 -1.96 42.12
CA ASN A 34 -31.00 -0.80 41.59
C ASN A 34 -30.40 -0.16 40.32
N THR A 35 -29.31 -0.69 39.76
CA THR A 35 -28.75 -0.23 38.46
C THR A 35 -29.11 -1.14 37.28
N ALA A 36 -30.19 -1.91 37.40
CA ALA A 36 -30.79 -2.58 36.24
C ALA A 36 -31.37 -1.51 35.30
N THR A 37 -30.65 -1.21 34.21
CA THR A 37 -31.15 -0.40 33.10
C THR A 37 -32.32 -1.14 32.47
N LYS A 38 -33.53 -0.86 32.95
CA LYS A 38 -34.77 -1.28 32.31
C LYS A 38 -34.84 -0.55 30.97
N VAL A 39 -34.56 -1.25 29.88
CA VAL A 39 -34.84 -0.76 28.53
C VAL A 39 -36.36 -0.72 28.38
N HIS A 40 -36.93 0.44 28.68
CA HIS A 40 -38.34 0.72 28.43
C HIS A 40 -38.49 0.97 26.93
N THR A 41 -39.05 -0.01 26.21
CA THR A 41 -39.38 0.17 24.79
C THR A 41 -40.67 0.96 24.69
N GLU A 42 -40.57 2.29 24.71
CA GLU A 42 -41.66 3.13 24.24
C GLU A 42 -41.74 2.97 22.73
N ARG A 43 -42.85 2.39 22.25
CA ARG A 43 -43.23 2.46 20.84
C ARG A 43 -43.70 3.88 20.55
N GLY A 44 -42.74 4.77 20.37
CA GLY A 44 -42.95 6.10 19.80
C GLY A 44 -43.26 5.96 18.30
N THR A 45 -44.46 6.35 17.93
CA THR A 45 -44.88 6.57 16.54
C THR A 45 -44.21 7.84 15.99
N ASP A 46 -43.78 7.77 14.72
CA ASP A 46 -43.54 8.88 13.77
C ASP A 46 -42.18 9.59 13.62
N THR A 47 -41.04 8.95 13.90
CA THR A 47 -39.73 9.44 13.37
C THR A 47 -38.76 8.38 12.85
N SER A 48 -39.13 7.10 12.79
CA SER A 48 -38.20 6.01 12.44
C SER A 48 -38.25 5.54 10.98
N THR A 49 -39.30 5.87 10.24
CA THR A 49 -39.45 5.43 8.84
C THR A 49 -38.53 6.22 7.91
N ASP A 50 -38.36 7.52 8.15
CA ASP A 50 -37.53 8.40 7.31
C ASP A 50 -36.03 8.13 7.50
N ASP A 51 -35.58 7.86 8.74
CA ASP A 51 -34.18 7.47 9.01
C ASP A 51 -33.85 6.10 8.40
N PHE A 52 -34.78 5.13 8.51
CA PHE A 52 -34.59 3.82 7.89
C PHE A 52 -34.56 3.89 6.36
N ARG A 53 -35.47 4.66 5.75
CA ARG A 53 -35.48 4.90 4.29
C ARG A 53 -34.21 5.60 3.84
N ALA A 54 -33.75 6.63 4.54
CA ALA A 54 -32.50 7.33 4.22
C ALA A 54 -31.28 6.41 4.29
N ARG A 55 -31.24 5.48 5.27
CA ARG A 55 -30.17 4.48 5.38
C ARG A 55 -30.21 3.46 4.24
N ILE A 56 -31.40 2.97 3.87
CA ILE A 56 -31.54 2.08 2.70
C ILE A 56 -31.14 2.79 1.42
N SER A 57 -31.59 4.02 1.19
CA SER A 57 -31.22 4.80 0.01
C SER A 57 -29.72 5.06 -0.07
N ASN A 58 -29.04 5.31 1.06
CA ASN A 58 -27.59 5.42 1.09
C ASN A 58 -26.89 4.08 0.80
N LEU A 59 -27.39 2.95 1.29
CA LEU A 59 -26.85 1.63 0.98
C LEU A 59 -27.04 1.26 -0.49
N MET A 60 -28.21 1.56 -1.06
CA MET A 60 -28.48 1.35 -2.49
C MET A 60 -27.59 2.24 -3.35
N ARG A 61 -27.42 3.52 -3.00
CA ARG A 61 -26.49 4.41 -3.70
C ARG A 61 -25.04 3.92 -3.59
N GLN A 62 -24.61 3.44 -2.42
CA GLN A 62 -23.27 2.87 -2.25
C GLN A 62 -23.09 1.58 -3.06
N ALA A 63 -24.12 0.75 -3.17
CA ALA A 63 -24.11 -0.43 -4.02
C ALA A 63 -24.08 -0.06 -5.50
N GLU A 64 -24.88 0.93 -5.93
CA GLU A 64 -24.88 1.47 -7.30
C GLU A 64 -23.54 2.13 -7.64
N GLU A 65 -22.93 2.89 -6.73
CA GLU A 65 -21.58 3.46 -6.90
C GLU A 65 -20.50 2.37 -6.96
N ALA A 66 -20.65 1.28 -6.20
CA ALA A 66 -19.75 0.12 -6.28
C ALA A 66 -19.93 -0.67 -7.59
N GLU A 67 -21.18 -0.83 -8.05
CA GLU A 67 -21.51 -1.45 -9.33
C GLU A 67 -21.05 -0.61 -10.53
N GLU A 68 -21.18 0.73 -10.48
CA GLU A 68 -20.62 1.63 -11.50
C GLU A 68 -19.08 1.60 -11.50
N ALA A 69 -18.44 1.51 -10.33
CA ALA A 69 -16.99 1.34 -10.24
C ALA A 69 -16.52 -0.02 -10.79
N GLU A 70 -17.38 -1.04 -10.81
CA GLU A 70 -17.11 -2.32 -11.49
C GLU A 70 -17.36 -2.27 -13.01
N GLN A 71 -18.15 -1.31 -13.50
CA GLN A 71 -18.53 -1.18 -14.91
C GLN A 71 -17.63 -0.27 -15.76
N HIS A 72 -16.43 0.12 -15.27
CA HIS A 72 -15.50 0.90 -16.07
C HIS A 72 -15.08 0.13 -17.34
N PRO A 73 -15.30 0.69 -18.56
CA PRO A 73 -14.84 0.06 -19.79
C PRO A 73 -13.33 -0.19 -19.69
N PRO A 74 -12.84 -1.34 -20.21
CA PRO A 74 -11.44 -1.69 -20.08
C PRO A 74 -10.56 -0.57 -20.66
N LEU A 75 -9.65 -0.06 -19.83
CA LEU A 75 -8.71 0.98 -20.26
C LEU A 75 -7.92 0.47 -21.46
N SER A 76 -7.98 1.21 -22.57
CA SER A 76 -7.14 0.91 -23.74
C SER A 76 -5.69 1.27 -23.42
N VAL A 77 -4.87 0.28 -23.10
CA VAL A 77 -3.45 0.44 -22.81
C VAL A 77 -2.55 -0.11 -23.92
N PRO A 78 -1.34 0.45 -24.12
CA PRO A 78 -0.39 -0.09 -25.08
C PRO A 78 -0.04 -1.55 -24.77
N LYS A 79 0.01 -2.38 -25.81
CA LYS A 79 0.49 -3.76 -25.68
C LYS A 79 2.00 -3.75 -25.50
N THR A 80 2.49 -4.36 -24.44
CA THR A 80 3.93 -4.58 -24.24
C THR A 80 4.43 -5.65 -25.19
N LEU A 81 5.50 -5.34 -25.93
CA LEU A 81 5.95 -6.16 -27.07
C LEU A 81 7.17 -7.04 -26.77
N SER A 82 7.99 -6.67 -25.77
CA SER A 82 9.23 -7.41 -25.47
C SER A 82 9.71 -7.21 -24.04
N GLU A 83 10.68 -8.02 -23.60
CA GLU A 83 11.34 -7.89 -22.29
C GLU A 83 12.23 -6.63 -22.15
N TYR A 84 12.40 -5.88 -23.25
CA TYR A 84 13.13 -4.62 -23.29
C TYR A 84 12.21 -3.40 -23.27
N ASP A 85 10.89 -3.61 -23.32
CA ASP A 85 9.93 -2.54 -23.10
C ASP A 85 9.93 -2.15 -21.61
N THR A 86 10.25 -0.89 -21.36
CA THR A 86 10.46 -0.35 -20.02
C THR A 86 9.35 0.61 -19.58
N ALA A 87 8.24 0.67 -20.30
CA ALA A 87 7.11 1.51 -19.93
C ALA A 87 6.49 1.07 -18.59
N ILE A 88 5.99 2.03 -17.80
CA ILE A 88 5.22 1.75 -16.58
C ILE A 88 3.79 1.32 -16.93
N ILE A 89 3.18 2.02 -17.91
CA ILE A 89 1.83 1.72 -18.42
C ILE A 89 1.94 0.71 -19.55
N GLY A 90 1.11 -0.33 -19.51
CA GLY A 90 1.03 -1.35 -20.56
C GLY A 90 0.46 -2.67 -20.06
N THR A 91 0.25 -3.61 -20.98
CA THR A 91 -0.17 -4.97 -20.65
C THR A 91 0.98 -5.78 -20.01
N PRO A 92 0.73 -6.72 -19.09
CA PRO A 92 1.78 -7.61 -18.61
C PRO A 92 2.34 -8.48 -19.74
N LEU A 93 3.63 -8.84 -19.62
CA LEU A 93 4.28 -9.84 -20.47
C LEU A 93 4.46 -11.18 -19.73
N ALA A 94 4.79 -11.14 -18.43
CA ALA A 94 4.86 -12.35 -17.63
C ALA A 94 3.45 -12.87 -17.29
N SER A 95 3.32 -14.18 -17.11
CA SER A 95 2.10 -14.77 -16.54
C SER A 95 2.13 -14.76 -15.01
N GLN A 96 0.96 -14.83 -14.38
CA GLN A 96 0.85 -14.97 -12.92
C GLN A 96 1.65 -16.16 -12.40
N GLN A 97 1.63 -17.29 -13.13
CA GLN A 97 2.36 -18.49 -12.72
C GLN A 97 3.88 -18.26 -12.68
N GLN A 98 4.43 -17.56 -13.67
CA GLN A 98 5.85 -17.20 -13.69
C GLN A 98 6.24 -16.31 -12.50
N CYS A 99 5.38 -15.38 -12.11
CA CYS A 99 5.58 -14.55 -10.92
C CYS A 99 5.63 -15.41 -9.65
N VAL A 100 4.68 -16.35 -9.50
CA VAL A 100 4.63 -17.29 -8.37
C VAL A 100 5.88 -18.18 -8.35
N ASP A 101 6.25 -18.78 -9.48
CA ASP A 101 7.38 -19.69 -9.58
C ASP A 101 8.70 -18.98 -9.31
N TYR A 102 8.85 -17.74 -9.78
CA TYR A 102 10.04 -16.95 -9.47
C TYR A 102 10.15 -16.66 -7.99
N LEU A 103 9.08 -16.17 -7.37
CA LEU A 103 9.03 -15.93 -5.93
C LEU A 103 9.43 -17.19 -5.16
N LEU A 104 8.76 -18.31 -5.41
CA LEU A 104 8.95 -19.53 -4.64
C LEU A 104 10.30 -20.20 -4.90
N SER A 105 10.89 -20.00 -6.07
CA SER A 105 12.25 -20.48 -6.35
C SER A 105 13.32 -19.78 -5.52
N VAL A 106 13.06 -18.54 -5.07
CA VAL A 106 13.99 -17.75 -4.28
C VAL A 106 13.61 -17.81 -2.80
N ASN A 107 12.33 -17.68 -2.46
CA ASN A 107 11.82 -17.77 -1.09
C ASN A 107 10.65 -18.77 -1.02
N PRO A 108 10.89 -20.02 -0.58
CA PRO A 108 9.84 -21.03 -0.45
C PRO A 108 8.80 -20.72 0.64
N TYR A 109 9.10 -19.81 1.58
CA TYR A 109 8.24 -19.48 2.71
C TYR A 109 8.14 -17.94 2.88
N PRO A 110 7.50 -17.23 1.93
CA PRO A 110 7.35 -15.78 2.01
C PRO A 110 6.45 -15.38 3.19
N ALA A 111 6.85 -14.34 3.93
CA ALA A 111 6.09 -13.84 5.07
C ALA A 111 4.97 -12.90 4.60
N ILE A 112 3.94 -13.45 3.99
CA ILE A 112 2.77 -12.73 3.45
C ILE A 112 1.49 -13.25 4.11
N SER A 113 0.46 -12.39 4.24
CA SER A 113 -0.80 -12.75 4.92
C SER A 113 -1.78 -13.55 4.07
N VAL A 114 -1.45 -13.81 2.81
CA VAL A 114 -2.23 -14.60 1.84
C VAL A 114 -1.29 -15.55 1.10
N SER A 115 -1.81 -16.48 0.29
CA SER A 115 -0.93 -17.33 -0.51
C SER A 115 -0.15 -16.52 -1.58
N PRO A 116 1.01 -17.02 -2.04
CA PRO A 116 1.75 -16.41 -3.17
C PRO A 116 0.89 -16.20 -4.41
N LYS A 117 0.01 -17.16 -4.70
CA LYS A 117 -0.90 -17.11 -5.85
C LYS A 117 -1.92 -15.98 -5.70
N GLU A 118 -2.53 -15.85 -4.53
CA GLU A 118 -3.48 -14.76 -4.24
C GLU A 118 -2.81 -13.38 -4.27
N LEU A 119 -1.60 -13.25 -3.73
CA LEU A 119 -0.89 -11.98 -3.79
C LEU A 119 -0.60 -11.56 -5.23
N VAL A 120 -0.14 -12.49 -6.07
CA VAL A 120 0.10 -12.24 -7.49
C VAL A 120 -1.21 -11.91 -8.21
N SER A 121 -2.33 -12.60 -7.93
CA SER A 121 -3.60 -12.29 -8.56
C SER A 121 -4.07 -10.86 -8.24
N TYR A 122 -3.91 -10.40 -7.00
CA TYR A 122 -4.20 -9.00 -6.64
C TYR A 122 -3.35 -8.00 -7.44
N TYR A 123 -2.08 -8.30 -7.73
CA TYR A 123 -1.27 -7.43 -8.58
C TYR A 123 -1.84 -7.31 -9.98
N TYR A 124 -2.27 -8.43 -10.58
CA TYR A 124 -2.85 -8.43 -11.92
C TYR A 124 -4.20 -7.71 -11.92
N GLU A 125 -5.07 -7.97 -10.95
CA GLU A 125 -6.37 -7.30 -10.83
C GLU A 125 -6.23 -5.78 -10.67
N GLU A 126 -5.41 -5.31 -9.74
CA GLU A 126 -5.24 -3.88 -9.48
C GLU A 126 -4.43 -3.19 -10.59
N GLY A 127 -3.37 -3.85 -11.09
CA GLY A 127 -2.54 -3.31 -12.17
C GLY A 127 -3.27 -3.19 -13.49
N GLU A 128 -3.96 -4.24 -13.94
CA GLU A 128 -4.73 -4.22 -15.19
C GLU A 128 -5.87 -3.20 -15.13
N ARG A 129 -6.54 -3.06 -13.99
CA ARG A 129 -7.58 -2.04 -13.76
C ARG A 129 -7.06 -0.63 -14.00
N GLU A 130 -5.82 -0.34 -13.61
CA GLU A 130 -5.23 1.00 -13.75
C GLU A 130 -4.34 1.15 -15.00
N GLY A 131 -4.13 0.07 -15.74
CA GLY A 131 -3.22 0.03 -16.87
C GLY A 131 -1.73 0.03 -16.52
N ILE A 132 -1.40 -0.22 -15.25
CA ILE A 132 -0.03 -0.33 -14.76
C ILE A 132 0.42 -1.77 -14.93
N ARG A 133 1.61 -1.98 -15.46
CA ARG A 133 2.17 -3.32 -15.70
C ARG A 133 2.31 -4.12 -14.40
N PRO A 134 1.45 -5.14 -14.14
CA PRO A 134 1.40 -5.82 -12.85
C PRO A 134 2.60 -6.74 -12.63
N ASP A 135 3.16 -7.29 -13.71
CA ASP A 135 4.36 -8.13 -13.71
C ASP A 135 5.59 -7.36 -13.20
N VAL A 136 5.78 -6.12 -13.65
CA VAL A 136 6.91 -5.29 -13.23
C VAL A 136 6.66 -4.65 -11.86
N ALA A 137 5.41 -4.28 -11.54
CA ALA A 137 5.04 -3.86 -10.18
C ALA A 137 5.26 -4.98 -9.14
N PHE A 138 4.96 -6.24 -9.50
CA PHE A 138 5.30 -7.37 -8.65
C PHE A 138 6.82 -7.55 -8.52
N ALA A 139 7.59 -7.40 -9.61
CA ALA A 139 9.05 -7.40 -9.54
C ALA A 139 9.61 -6.31 -8.60
N GLN A 140 9.01 -5.12 -8.60
CA GLN A 140 9.32 -4.05 -7.65
C GLN A 140 9.01 -4.51 -6.22
N ALA A 141 7.86 -5.13 -5.97
CA ALA A 141 7.52 -5.65 -4.65
C ALA A 141 8.54 -6.68 -4.13
N LEU A 142 9.03 -7.57 -5.00
CA LEU A 142 10.10 -8.52 -4.65
C LEU A 142 11.37 -7.79 -4.24
N LYS A 143 11.74 -6.71 -4.93
CA LYS A 143 12.89 -5.87 -4.57
C LYS A 143 12.70 -5.19 -3.22
N GLU A 144 11.58 -4.50 -3.04
CA GLU A 144 11.29 -3.68 -1.85
C GLU A 144 11.21 -4.52 -0.56
N THR A 145 10.69 -5.74 -0.67
CA THR A 145 10.49 -6.63 0.47
C THR A 145 11.60 -7.66 0.66
N GLY A 146 12.63 -7.67 -0.20
CA GLY A 146 13.65 -8.72 -0.20
C GLY A 146 13.06 -10.13 -0.42
N PHE A 147 12.13 -10.24 -1.37
CA PHE A 147 11.30 -11.43 -1.63
C PHE A 147 10.42 -11.80 -0.42
N PHE A 148 9.79 -10.81 0.20
CA PHE A 148 8.94 -10.97 1.39
C PHE A 148 9.67 -11.63 2.57
N ARG A 149 10.99 -11.41 2.68
CA ARG A 149 11.78 -11.69 3.88
C ARG A 149 11.81 -10.49 4.82
N TYR A 150 11.61 -9.29 4.25
CA TYR A 150 11.78 -8.02 4.92
C TYR A 150 13.21 -7.86 5.45
N GLY A 151 13.47 -6.82 6.23
CA GLY A 151 14.81 -6.47 6.71
C GLY A 151 15.05 -4.96 6.83
N GLY A 152 14.11 -4.15 6.34
CA GLY A 152 14.02 -2.72 6.60
C GLY A 152 13.00 -2.38 7.69
N THR A 153 12.45 -1.18 7.63
CA THR A 153 11.43 -0.69 8.57
C THR A 153 10.03 -1.23 8.30
N VAL A 154 9.84 -1.87 7.15
CA VAL A 154 8.58 -2.53 6.81
C VAL A 154 8.56 -3.96 7.37
N THR A 155 7.45 -4.33 8.00
CA THR A 155 7.20 -5.66 8.59
C THR A 155 6.06 -6.38 7.88
N PRO A 156 6.00 -7.73 7.93
CA PRO A 156 4.96 -8.53 7.27
C PRO A 156 3.51 -8.10 7.54
N ASP A 157 3.21 -7.71 8.78
CA ASP A 157 1.87 -7.34 9.25
C ASP A 157 1.34 -6.03 8.65
N GLN A 158 2.20 -5.24 8.00
CA GLN A 158 1.81 -3.97 7.40
C GLN A 158 1.10 -4.11 6.05
N ASN A 159 1.23 -5.26 5.37
CA ASN A 159 0.82 -5.42 3.97
C ASN A 159 1.37 -4.31 3.04
N ASN A 160 2.54 -3.75 3.38
CA ASN A 160 3.14 -2.67 2.62
C ASN A 160 4.23 -3.23 1.70
N TYR A 161 3.87 -3.50 0.45
CA TYR A 161 4.76 -4.21 -0.47
C TYR A 161 5.73 -3.32 -1.25
N CYS A 162 5.70 -2.00 -1.01
CA CYS A 162 6.48 -1.06 -1.80
C CYS A 162 7.16 0.07 -1.00
N GLY A 163 7.21 -0.07 0.33
CA GLY A 163 7.94 0.87 1.20
C GLY A 163 7.22 2.20 1.44
N LEU A 164 5.89 2.26 1.29
CA LEU A 164 5.17 3.52 1.47
C LEU A 164 5.32 4.07 2.89
N GLY A 165 5.69 5.34 2.99
CA GLY A 165 5.76 6.05 4.27
C GLY A 165 7.02 5.81 5.10
N THR A 166 8.02 5.08 4.58
CA THR A 166 9.31 4.94 5.27
C THR A 166 10.19 6.17 5.01
N THR A 167 10.19 7.13 5.93
CA THR A 167 10.99 8.38 5.78
C THR A 167 12.34 8.33 6.48
N SER A 168 12.56 7.38 7.39
CA SER A 168 13.85 7.08 8.03
C SER A 168 13.87 5.62 8.50
N SER A 169 15.02 5.19 9.07
CA SER A 169 15.18 3.91 9.77
C SER A 169 14.30 3.75 11.02
N GLU A 170 13.74 4.84 11.56
CA GLU A 170 12.89 4.79 12.76
C GLU A 170 11.39 4.92 12.46
N VAL A 171 11.01 5.46 11.29
CA VAL A 171 9.61 5.70 10.95
C VAL A 171 9.01 4.44 10.31
N LYS A 172 8.07 3.83 11.04
CA LYS A 172 7.28 2.72 10.53
C LYS A 172 6.49 3.16 9.29
N GLY A 173 6.53 2.34 8.25
CA GLY A 173 5.75 2.56 7.03
C GLY A 173 4.23 2.50 7.24
N ALA A 174 3.48 2.77 6.17
CA ALA A 174 2.03 2.65 6.14
C ALA A 174 1.55 1.21 6.44
N TYR A 175 0.37 1.09 7.03
CA TYR A 175 -0.32 -0.17 7.31
C TYR A 175 -1.58 -0.28 6.45
N PHE A 176 -1.80 -1.45 5.87
CA PHE A 176 -2.99 -1.76 5.09
C PHE A 176 -3.69 -2.98 5.69
N ALA A 177 -5.02 -2.87 5.85
CA ALA A 177 -5.81 -3.90 6.53
C ALA A 177 -5.80 -5.26 5.81
N THR A 178 -5.59 -5.28 4.50
CA THR A 178 -5.52 -6.50 3.68
C THR A 178 -4.39 -6.41 2.65
N SER A 179 -3.93 -7.56 2.16
CA SER A 179 -2.95 -7.62 1.07
C SER A 179 -3.45 -6.90 -0.18
N GLN A 180 -4.72 -7.05 -0.54
CA GLN A 180 -5.30 -6.37 -1.69
C GLN A 180 -5.21 -4.85 -1.56
N LEU A 181 -5.49 -4.28 -0.39
CA LEU A 181 -5.34 -2.83 -0.15
C LEU A 181 -3.88 -2.38 -0.23
N GLY A 182 -2.95 -3.21 0.25
CA GLY A 182 -1.51 -2.98 0.12
C GLY A 182 -1.04 -2.95 -1.33
N VAL A 183 -1.52 -3.89 -2.14
CA VAL A 183 -1.27 -3.92 -3.58
C VAL A 183 -1.91 -2.72 -4.29
N ARG A 184 -3.17 -2.38 -3.95
CA ARG A 184 -3.85 -1.19 -4.48
C ARG A 184 -3.06 0.07 -4.21
N ALA A 185 -2.58 0.26 -2.97
CA ALA A 185 -1.77 1.42 -2.62
C ALA A 185 -0.48 1.49 -3.44
N HIS A 186 0.17 0.34 -3.68
CA HIS A 186 1.34 0.27 -4.54
C HIS A 186 1.04 0.69 -5.98
N ILE A 187 -0.01 0.11 -6.59
CA ILE A 187 -0.43 0.44 -7.95
C ILE A 187 -0.85 1.90 -8.07
N GLN A 188 -1.58 2.43 -7.09
CA GLN A 188 -1.94 3.84 -7.03
C GLN A 188 -0.69 4.73 -6.93
N HIS A 189 0.34 4.34 -6.18
CA HIS A 189 1.57 5.12 -6.12
C HIS A 189 2.29 5.19 -7.48
N LEU A 190 2.36 4.07 -8.21
CA LEU A 190 2.86 4.02 -9.58
C LEU A 190 2.00 4.85 -10.54
N LEU A 191 0.68 4.74 -10.42
CA LEU A 191 -0.27 5.53 -11.22
C LEU A 191 -0.10 7.03 -10.97
N ALA A 192 0.17 7.43 -9.72
CA ALA A 192 0.52 8.79 -9.41
C ALA A 192 1.69 9.19 -10.30
N TYR A 193 2.86 8.53 -10.25
CA TYR A 193 3.98 8.93 -11.12
C TYR A 193 3.67 8.90 -12.63
N ALA A 194 2.92 7.91 -13.11
CA ALA A 194 2.79 7.63 -14.54
C ALA A 194 1.60 8.32 -15.22
N SER A 195 0.64 8.86 -14.47
CA SER A 195 -0.60 9.42 -15.03
C SER A 195 -1.13 10.62 -14.25
N THR A 196 -1.98 11.41 -14.91
CA THR A 196 -2.82 12.45 -14.30
C THR A 196 -4.28 12.00 -14.13
N ARG A 197 -4.63 10.80 -14.62
CA ARG A 197 -5.96 10.21 -14.46
C ARG A 197 -6.24 9.93 -12.99
N GLN A 198 -7.50 10.09 -12.57
CA GLN A 198 -7.93 9.63 -11.25
C GLN A 198 -7.94 8.09 -11.21
N PRO A 199 -7.53 7.47 -10.09
CA PRO A 199 -7.64 6.02 -9.95
C PRO A 199 -9.11 5.58 -10.09
N ALA A 200 -9.33 4.39 -10.64
CA ALA A 200 -10.65 3.82 -10.81
C ALA A 200 -11.35 3.59 -9.46
N PHE A 201 -10.57 3.23 -8.44
CA PHE A 201 -11.05 3.00 -7.07
C PHE A 201 -10.57 4.06 -6.08
N PRO A 202 -11.25 4.22 -4.92
CA PRO A 202 -10.84 5.18 -3.90
C PRO A 202 -9.34 5.10 -3.55
N VAL A 203 -8.72 6.26 -3.39
CA VAL A 203 -7.30 6.38 -3.04
C VAL A 203 -7.07 5.83 -1.63
N VAL A 204 -6.19 4.84 -1.52
CA VAL A 204 -5.71 4.25 -0.26
C VAL A 204 -4.21 4.50 -0.06
N ASP A 205 -3.48 4.89 -1.10
CA ASP A 205 -2.10 5.37 -0.96
C ASP A 205 -2.06 6.72 -0.20
N PRO A 206 -1.48 6.76 1.02
CA PRO A 206 -1.43 7.98 1.83
C PRO A 206 -0.55 9.08 1.22
N ARG A 207 0.27 8.77 0.21
CA ARG A 207 1.17 9.71 -0.46
C ARG A 207 0.68 10.13 -1.84
N TYR A 208 -0.44 9.62 -2.32
CA TYR A 208 -0.92 9.85 -3.69
C TYR A 208 -1.04 11.35 -3.99
N SER A 209 -1.77 12.08 -3.14
CA SER A 209 -2.01 13.51 -3.31
C SER A 209 -0.72 14.34 -3.24
N LEU A 210 0.24 13.93 -2.41
CA LEU A 210 1.55 14.59 -2.33
C LEU A 210 2.34 14.39 -3.63
N VAL A 211 2.37 13.17 -4.17
CA VAL A 211 3.03 12.92 -5.46
C VAL A 211 2.36 13.72 -6.57
N ARG A 212 1.02 13.79 -6.60
CA ARG A 212 0.30 14.59 -7.60
C ARG A 212 0.49 16.09 -7.44
N SER A 213 0.57 16.61 -6.22
CA SER A 213 0.84 18.04 -6.00
C SER A 213 2.25 18.44 -6.45
N VAL A 214 3.24 17.55 -6.27
CA VAL A 214 4.63 17.84 -6.65
C VAL A 214 4.83 17.80 -8.16
N TYR A 215 4.22 16.84 -8.85
CA TYR A 215 4.42 16.65 -10.29
C TYR A 215 3.44 17.45 -11.15
N GLY A 216 2.28 17.83 -10.62
CA GLY A 216 1.23 18.53 -11.37
C GLY A 216 0.82 17.74 -12.61
N THR A 217 1.09 18.29 -13.80
CA THR A 217 0.83 17.64 -15.09
C THR A 217 1.96 16.74 -15.59
N GLY A 218 3.11 16.72 -14.88
CA GLY A 218 4.25 15.88 -15.21
C GLY A 218 4.00 14.40 -14.92
N THR A 219 4.50 13.54 -15.81
CA THR A 219 4.40 12.08 -15.71
C THR A 219 5.73 11.42 -16.04
N LEU A 220 5.93 10.21 -15.51
CA LEU A 220 7.08 9.37 -15.80
C LEU A 220 6.66 8.24 -16.75
N GLY A 221 7.44 8.01 -17.80
CA GLY A 221 7.10 7.01 -18.82
C GLY A 221 7.66 5.64 -18.50
N ASN A 222 8.86 5.57 -17.94
CA ASN A 222 9.64 4.35 -17.82
C ASN A 222 10.04 4.03 -16.38
N TRP A 223 10.29 2.75 -16.11
CA TRP A 223 10.75 2.26 -14.81
C TRP A 223 12.05 2.92 -14.32
N GLN A 224 12.98 3.24 -15.23
CA GLN A 224 14.23 3.94 -14.90
C GLN A 224 13.99 5.40 -14.53
N ASP A 225 12.88 6.00 -14.93
CA ASP A 225 12.55 7.36 -14.53
C ASP A 225 12.28 7.44 -13.02
N LEU A 226 11.98 6.32 -12.36
CA LEU A 226 11.82 6.23 -10.89
C LEU A 226 13.14 6.37 -10.13
N ASN A 227 14.30 6.32 -10.81
CA ASN A 227 15.61 6.48 -10.19
C ASN A 227 15.72 7.83 -9.48
N GLY A 228 16.17 7.82 -8.23
CA GLY A 228 16.28 9.01 -7.38
C GLY A 228 14.94 9.65 -6.99
N ARG A 229 13.79 9.10 -7.43
CA ARG A 229 12.44 9.62 -7.15
C ARG A 229 11.65 8.71 -6.23
N TRP A 230 11.74 7.39 -6.46
CA TRP A 230 11.14 6.39 -5.59
C TRP A 230 12.04 6.04 -4.40
N ALA A 231 13.33 5.83 -4.68
CA ALA A 231 14.37 5.56 -3.69
C ALA A 231 15.59 6.46 -3.95
N VAL A 232 16.26 6.92 -2.88
CA VAL A 232 17.42 7.82 -2.94
C VAL A 232 18.63 7.13 -2.29
N PRO A 233 19.85 7.15 -2.89
CA PRO A 233 20.21 7.82 -4.15
C PRO A 233 19.63 7.14 -5.41
N GLY A 234 19.42 5.82 -5.40
CA GLY A 234 18.56 5.10 -6.36
C GLY A 234 19.00 5.11 -7.83
N ASP A 235 20.26 5.36 -8.16
CA ASP A 235 20.74 5.56 -9.55
C ASP A 235 20.52 4.38 -10.51
N SER A 236 20.38 3.15 -9.98
CA SER A 236 20.13 1.92 -10.76
C SER A 236 18.83 1.22 -10.36
N TYR A 237 17.91 1.95 -9.71
CA TYR A 237 16.70 1.40 -9.12
C TYR A 237 15.81 0.68 -10.14
N GLY A 238 15.35 1.39 -11.16
CA GLY A 238 14.51 0.84 -12.23
C GLY A 238 15.20 -0.26 -13.02
N GLN A 239 16.51 -0.16 -13.25
CA GLN A 239 17.29 -1.22 -13.90
C GLN A 239 17.26 -2.52 -13.09
N SER A 240 17.35 -2.43 -11.75
CA SER A 240 17.29 -3.60 -10.89
C SER A 240 15.90 -4.25 -10.88
N ILE A 241 14.82 -3.46 -10.94
CA ILE A 241 13.45 -3.96 -11.09
C ILE A 241 13.28 -4.68 -12.43
N LEU A 242 13.71 -4.05 -13.53
CA LEU A 242 13.63 -4.66 -14.86
C LEU A 242 14.48 -5.93 -14.96
N SER A 243 15.60 -6.02 -14.23
CA SER A 243 16.39 -7.24 -14.12
C SER A 243 15.59 -8.36 -13.44
N MET A 244 14.90 -8.06 -12.33
CA MET A 244 14.02 -9.04 -11.67
C MET A 244 12.85 -9.45 -12.56
N PHE A 245 12.22 -8.51 -13.28
CA PHE A 245 11.19 -8.82 -14.26
C PHE A 245 11.68 -9.78 -15.35
N ARG A 246 12.87 -9.57 -15.91
CA ARG A 246 13.46 -10.51 -16.88
C ARG A 246 13.77 -11.88 -16.27
N ALA A 247 14.08 -11.94 -14.98
CA ALA A 247 14.25 -13.20 -14.26
C ALA A 247 12.90 -13.94 -14.07
N ILE A 248 11.80 -13.21 -13.87
CA ILE A 248 10.43 -13.78 -13.85
C ILE A 248 10.12 -14.44 -15.19
N LEU A 249 10.39 -13.78 -16.31
CA LEU A 249 10.09 -14.31 -17.65
C LEU A 249 10.78 -15.63 -18.00
N ARG A 250 11.83 -16.00 -17.25
CA ARG A 250 12.64 -17.21 -17.46
C ARG A 250 12.18 -18.39 -16.60
N LYS A 251 11.10 -18.23 -15.84
CA LYS A 251 10.48 -19.30 -15.05
C LYS A 251 9.42 -20.04 -15.85
#